data_AF-A0A7S2GC75-F1
#
_entry.id   AF-A0A7S2GC75-F1
#
_cell.length_a   1.000
_cell.length_b   1.000
_cell.length_c   1.000
_cell.angle_alpha   90.00
_cell.angle_beta   90.00
_cell.angle_gamma   90.00
#
_symmetry.space_group_name_H-M   'P 1'
#
loop_
_entity.id
_entity.type
_entity.pdbx_description
1 polymer ?
#
loop_
_entity_poly.entity_id
_entity_poly.type
_entity_poly.pdbx_seq_one_letter_code
_entity_poly.pdbx_strand_id
1 'polypeptide(L)'
;LRSAKATDVYTCKGGGETWMPLLTYHGFRYVEVNVSAAPGVTITTDSIAMVHFASALKQRLHLRFASTTLNKLQAMALGAQRSNLMTIPTDCDQRDERLGWMG
;
A
#
# COMPACT_ATOMS: atom_id res chain seq x y z
N LEU A 1 12.45 6.88 1.57
CA LEU A 1 11.79 6.95 0.24
C LEU A 1 12.62 7.68 -0.83
N ARG A 2 13.94 7.87 -0.67
CA ARG A 2 14.77 8.69 -1.60
C ARG A 2 14.07 10.00 -1.94
N SER A 3 13.82 10.34 -3.22
CA SER A 3 13.13 11.57 -3.61
C SER A 3 11.60 11.46 -3.67
N ALA A 4 11.02 10.26 -3.59
CA ALA A 4 9.57 10.08 -3.56
C ALA A 4 8.98 10.61 -2.24
N LYS A 5 8.06 11.57 -2.32
CA LYS A 5 7.40 12.13 -1.14
C LYS A 5 6.44 11.15 -0.47
N ALA A 6 5.68 10.40 -1.26
CA ALA A 6 4.61 9.49 -0.81
C ALA A 6 3.67 10.15 0.23
N THR A 7 3.19 11.35 -0.10
CA THR A 7 2.31 12.14 0.75
C THR A 7 1.12 12.57 -0.07
N ASP A 8 -0.07 12.29 0.44
CA ASP A 8 -1.32 12.74 -0.16
C ASP A 8 -1.94 13.84 0.71
N VAL A 9 -2.54 14.83 0.05
CA VAL A 9 -3.19 15.96 0.72
C VAL A 9 -4.63 16.03 0.25
N TYR A 10 -5.56 16.06 1.20
CA TYR A 10 -6.97 16.23 0.93
C TYR A 10 -7.49 17.48 1.65
N THR A 11 -8.25 18.31 0.94
CA THR A 11 -8.95 19.46 1.52
C THR A 11 -10.42 19.10 1.64
N CYS A 12 -10.91 18.99 2.88
CA CYS A 12 -12.31 18.65 3.17
C CYS A 12 -13.26 19.71 2.60
N LYS A 13 -14.42 19.26 2.13
CA LYS A 13 -15.50 20.12 1.63
C LYS A 13 -16.55 20.43 2.72
N GLY A 14 -16.51 19.71 3.83
CA GLY A 14 -17.50 19.72 4.90
C GLY A 14 -18.47 18.55 4.80
N GLY A 15 -18.93 18.05 5.96
CA GLY A 15 -19.84 16.91 6.07
C GLY A 15 -19.12 15.58 6.33
N GLY A 16 -19.84 14.46 6.19
CA GLY A 16 -19.27 13.11 6.26
C GLY A 16 -18.72 12.72 4.89
N GLU A 17 -17.39 12.65 4.77
CA GLU A 17 -16.71 12.44 3.49
C GLU A 17 -15.94 11.11 3.48
N THR A 18 -15.83 10.51 2.30
CA THR A 18 -14.92 9.39 2.04
C THR A 18 -14.09 9.74 0.83
N TRP A 19 -12.78 9.57 0.94
CA TRP A 19 -11.85 9.99 -0.10
C TRP A 19 -10.73 8.96 -0.26
N MET A 20 -10.27 8.77 -1.50
CA MET A 20 -9.06 8.02 -1.84
C MET A 20 -8.35 8.68 -3.03
N PRO A 21 -7.00 8.63 -3.09
CA PRO A 21 -6.27 9.08 -4.27
C PRO A 21 -6.52 8.13 -5.45
N LEU A 22 -6.66 8.67 -6.66
CA LEU A 22 -6.93 7.89 -7.88
C LEU A 22 -5.70 7.67 -8.78
N LEU A 23 -4.72 8.57 -8.72
CA LEU A 23 -3.60 8.63 -9.68
C LEU A 23 -2.23 8.44 -9.00
N THR A 24 -2.20 7.80 -7.83
CA THR A 24 -0.96 7.47 -7.13
C THR A 24 -1.12 6.18 -6.35
N TYR A 25 0.00 5.57 -5.99
CA TYR A 25 0.08 4.44 -5.07
C TYR A 25 1.38 4.52 -4.27
N HIS A 26 1.37 3.91 -3.09
CA HIS A 26 2.50 3.92 -2.17
C HIS A 26 2.67 2.51 -1.58
N GLY A 27 3.92 2.04 -1.48
CA GLY A 27 4.26 0.87 -0.67
C GLY A 27 4.52 1.28 0.79
N PHE A 28 3.70 0.84 1.74
CA PHE A 28 3.82 1.21 3.16
C PHE A 28 3.19 0.19 4.11
N ARG A 29 3.58 0.27 5.38
CA ARG A 29 2.93 -0.43 6.52
C ARG A 29 2.32 0.54 7.53
N TYR A 30 2.85 1.75 7.60
CA TYR A 30 2.46 2.79 8.55
C TYR A 30 2.10 4.05 7.77
N VAL A 31 1.14 4.81 8.28
CA VAL A 31 0.72 6.11 7.75
C VAL A 31 0.74 7.12 8.88
N GLU A 32 1.23 8.31 8.59
CA GLU A 32 1.11 9.47 9.47
C GLU A 32 -0.04 10.33 8.96
N VAL A 33 -0.93 10.75 9.86
CA VAL A 33 -2.07 11.61 9.52
C VAL A 33 -1.97 12.89 10.32
N ASN A 34 -1.78 13.99 9.60
CA ASN A 34 -1.75 15.34 10.17
C ASN A 34 -3.01 16.09 9.74
N VAL A 35 -3.75 16.65 10.72
CA VAL A 35 -4.97 17.43 10.48
C VAL A 35 -4.67 18.89 10.80
N SER A 36 -4.53 19.71 9.77
CA SER A 36 -4.37 21.16 9.92
C SER A 36 -5.74 21.83 10.07
N ALA A 37 -6.06 22.27 11.29
CA ALA A 37 -7.06 23.28 11.61
C ALA A 37 -8.54 22.97 11.28
N ALA A 38 -9.19 22.19 12.16
CA ALA A 38 -10.60 22.39 12.50
C ALA A 38 -10.86 21.86 13.92
N PRO A 39 -11.40 22.67 14.86
CA PRO A 39 -11.87 22.15 16.14
C PRO A 39 -12.90 21.04 15.91
N GLY A 40 -12.72 19.89 16.56
CA GLY A 40 -13.71 18.79 16.55
C GLY A 40 -13.47 17.68 15.51
N VAL A 41 -12.42 17.74 14.70
CA VAL A 41 -12.04 16.58 13.85
C VAL A 41 -11.08 15.68 14.61
N THR A 42 -11.51 14.45 14.89
CA THR A 42 -10.66 13.39 15.46
C THR A 42 -10.60 12.24 14.47
N ILE A 43 -9.40 11.89 14.04
CA ILE A 43 -9.16 10.73 13.18
C ILE A 43 -8.88 9.53 14.09
N THR A 44 -9.66 8.46 13.92
CA THR A 44 -9.43 7.18 14.61
C THR A 44 -8.94 6.14 13.60
N THR A 45 -8.60 4.94 14.09
CA THR A 45 -8.25 3.81 13.21
C THR A 45 -9.38 3.46 12.25
N ASP A 46 -10.64 3.67 12.65
CA ASP A 46 -11.82 3.35 11.83
C ASP A 46 -12.04 4.38 10.72
N SER A 47 -11.37 5.53 10.78
CA SER A 47 -11.39 6.55 9.74
C SER A 47 -10.47 6.23 8.56
N ILE A 48 -9.61 5.20 8.67
CA ILE A 48 -8.56 4.89 7.70
C ILE A 48 -8.73 3.46 7.20
N ALA A 49 -8.86 3.30 5.88
CA ALA A 49 -8.87 2.01 5.22
C ALA A 49 -7.60 1.82 4.37
N MET A 50 -6.90 0.71 4.57
CA MET A 50 -5.83 0.29 3.66
C MET A 50 -6.46 -0.40 2.45
N VAL A 51 -6.22 0.15 1.25
CA VAL A 51 -6.61 -0.47 -0.01
C VAL A 51 -5.36 -1.07 -0.64
N HIS A 52 -5.21 -2.40 -0.56
CA HIS A 52 -4.14 -3.11 -1.26
C HIS A 52 -4.63 -3.53 -2.65
N PHE A 53 -3.90 -3.14 -3.69
CA PHE A 53 -4.21 -3.47 -5.08
C PHE A 53 -2.95 -3.80 -5.86
N ALA A 54 -3.13 -4.60 -6.92
CA ALA A 54 -2.12 -5.06 -7.85
C ALA A 54 -2.82 -5.51 -9.14
N SER A 55 -2.05 -5.84 -10.18
CA SER A 55 -2.56 -6.56 -11.36
C SER A 55 -3.36 -7.79 -10.93
N ALA A 56 -4.56 -7.95 -11.49
CA ALA A 56 -5.54 -8.98 -11.11
C ALA A 56 -5.15 -10.39 -11.62
N LEU A 57 -4.05 -10.92 -11.10
CA LEU A 57 -3.51 -12.22 -11.48
C LEU A 57 -4.06 -13.33 -10.56
N LYS A 58 -4.40 -14.48 -11.15
CA LYS A 58 -4.83 -15.66 -10.40
C LYS A 58 -3.64 -16.31 -9.71
N GLN A 59 -3.70 -16.44 -8.38
CA GLN A 59 -2.75 -17.29 -7.64
C GLN A 59 -2.92 -18.75 -8.06
N ARG A 60 -1.84 -19.39 -8.48
CA ARG A 60 -1.87 -20.79 -8.94
C ARG A 60 -1.41 -21.78 -7.87
N LEU A 61 -0.57 -21.35 -6.94
CA LEU A 61 0.07 -22.22 -5.97
C LEU A 61 -0.46 -21.92 -4.57
N HIS A 62 -0.94 -22.96 -3.89
CA HIS A 62 -1.38 -22.92 -2.50
C HIS A 62 -0.61 -24.02 -1.75
N LEU A 63 0.36 -23.63 -0.93
CA LEU A 63 1.19 -24.54 -0.14
C LEU A 63 1.06 -24.22 1.35
N ARG A 64 1.27 -25.24 2.18
CA ARG A 64 1.37 -25.13 3.63
C ARG A 64 2.48 -26.07 4.11
N PHE A 65 3.37 -25.54 4.93
CA PHE A 65 4.47 -26.27 5.54
C PHE A 65 4.14 -26.66 6.99
N ALA A 66 4.84 -27.68 7.50
CA ALA A 66 4.80 -28.00 8.93
C ALA A 66 5.45 -26.89 9.79
N SER A 67 6.46 -26.20 9.24
CA SER A 67 7.15 -25.10 9.91
C SER A 67 6.35 -23.81 9.84
N THR A 68 6.07 -23.21 10.99
CA THR A 68 5.42 -21.89 11.10
C THR A 68 6.27 -20.79 10.47
N THR A 69 7.59 -20.90 10.56
CA THR A 69 8.54 -19.96 9.92
C THR A 69 8.44 -20.02 8.41
N LEU A 70 8.38 -21.21 7.81
CA LEU A 70 8.24 -21.34 6.35
C LEU A 70 6.90 -20.80 5.86
N ASN A 71 5.83 -20.99 6.61
CA ASN A 71 4.53 -20.40 6.29
C ASN A 71 4.57 -18.85 6.33
N LYS A 72 5.30 -18.26 7.30
CA LYS A 72 5.51 -16.80 7.35
C LYS A 72 6.34 -16.31 6.17
N LEU A 73 7.42 -17.01 5.82
CA LEU A 73 8.25 -16.68 4.65
C LEU A 73 7.44 -16.71 3.35
N GLN A 74 6.64 -17.76 3.16
CA GLN A 74 5.75 -17.88 2.01
C GLN A 74 4.73 -16.73 1.94
N ALA A 75 4.13 -16.35 3.07
CA ALA A 75 3.20 -15.23 3.13
C ALA A 75 3.89 -13.90 2.76
N MET A 76 5.11 -13.66 3.25
CA MET A 76 5.91 -12.48 2.90
C MET A 76 6.28 -12.47 1.42
N ALA A 77 6.69 -13.61 0.85
CA ALA A 77 7.02 -13.72 -0.57
C ALA A 77 5.81 -13.44 -1.47
N LEU A 78 4.63 -13.98 -1.14
CA LEU A 78 3.39 -13.69 -1.84
C LEU A 78 2.98 -12.22 -1.72
N GLY A 79 3.16 -11.62 -0.54
CA GLY A 79 2.93 -10.19 -0.32
C GLY A 79 3.84 -9.34 -1.21
N ALA A 80 5.15 -9.58 -1.14
CA ALA A 80 6.16 -8.85 -1.93
C ALA A 80 5.94 -9.00 -3.44
N GLN A 81 5.56 -10.20 -3.90
CA GLN A 81 5.21 -10.43 -5.30
C GLN A 81 4.00 -9.57 -5.71
N ARG A 82 2.94 -9.56 -4.90
CA ARG A 82 1.73 -8.77 -5.22
C ARG A 82 2.02 -7.27 -5.21
N SER A 83 2.78 -6.77 -4.23
CA SER A 83 3.20 -5.37 -4.15
C SER A 83 3.93 -4.86 -5.40
N ASN A 84 4.61 -5.75 -6.12
CA ASN A 84 5.44 -5.40 -7.29
C ASN A 84 4.83 -5.81 -8.64
N LEU A 85 3.59 -6.30 -8.67
CA LEU A 85 2.90 -6.62 -9.91
C LEU A 85 1.93 -5.48 -10.24
N MET A 86 2.49 -4.34 -10.63
CA MET A 86 1.77 -3.10 -10.91
C MET A 86 1.90 -2.76 -12.41
N THR A 87 1.07 -3.40 -13.25
CA THR A 87 1.19 -3.42 -14.72
C THR A 87 2.44 -4.14 -15.24
N ILE A 88 3.62 -3.83 -14.69
CA ILE A 88 4.91 -4.48 -14.95
C ILE A 88 5.47 -5.09 -13.65
N PRO A 89 6.40 -6.05 -13.72
CA PRO A 89 7.11 -6.55 -12.54
C PRO A 89 8.15 -5.52 -12.07
N THR A 90 7.84 -4.75 -11.04
CA THR A 90 8.72 -3.70 -10.52
C THR A 90 9.77 -4.25 -9.56
N ASP A 91 10.91 -3.56 -9.42
CA ASP A 91 11.91 -3.86 -8.38
C ASP A 91 11.44 -3.49 -6.97
N CYS A 92 10.64 -2.43 -6.87
CA CYS A 92 10.16 -1.89 -5.62
C CYS A 92 8.85 -1.10 -5.81
N ASP A 93 8.08 -0.90 -4.73
CA ASP A 93 6.73 -0.31 -4.77
C ASP A 93 6.64 1.07 -4.07
N GLN A 94 7.69 1.48 -3.38
CA GLN A 94 7.68 2.61 -2.44
C GLN A 94 8.50 3.81 -2.92
N ARG A 95 9.74 3.60 -3.38
CA ARG A 95 10.67 4.70 -3.72
C ARG A 95 10.50 5.19 -5.17
N ASP A 96 11.28 6.20 -5.53
CA ASP A 96 11.38 6.86 -6.84
C ASP A 96 12.05 5.99 -7.92
N GLU A 97 11.63 4.73 -8.03
CA GLU A 97 12.19 3.77 -8.97
C GLU A 97 11.05 3.01 -9.65
N ARG A 98 10.52 1.94 -9.03
CA ARG A 98 9.33 1.21 -9.52
C ARG A 98 9.49 0.79 -10.99
N LEU A 99 10.69 0.31 -11.35
CA LEU A 99 11.07 -0.01 -12.73
C LEU A 99 11.09 -1.52 -12.97
N GLY A 100 10.86 -1.91 -14.23
CA GLY A 100 10.94 -3.30 -14.68
C GLY A 100 12.37 -3.79 -14.85
N TRP A 101 13.11 -3.93 -13.75
CA TRP A 101 14.48 -4.46 -13.77
C TRP A 101 14.49 -5.91 -14.28
N MET A 102 15.37 -6.20 -15.24
CA MET A 102 15.40 -7.49 -15.95
C MET A 102 16.12 -8.62 -15.19
N GLY A 103 16.81 -8.30 -14.08
CA GLY A 103 17.60 -9.24 -13.29
C GLY A 103 19.05 -9.37 -13.74
#